data_AF-A0A851T5W4-F1
#
_entry.id   AF-A0A851T5W4-F1
#
_cell.length_a   1.000
_cell.length_b   1.000
_cell.length_c   1.000
_cell.angle_alpha   90.00
_cell.angle_beta   90.00
_cell.angle_gamma   90.00
#
_symmetry.space_group_name_H-M   'P 1'
#
loop_
_entity.id
_entity.type
_entity.pdbx_description
1 polymer ?
#
loop_
_entity_poly.entity_id
_entity_poly.type
_entity_poly.pdbx_seq_one_letter_code
_entity_poly.pdbx_strand_id
1 'polypeptide(L)'
;QVLIDCSWGFGNQACDGGEEWRAYEWIKKHGGIASTESYGSYKGQVRAAAPCNGLCHYNQSEMLGRITGYVNVTSGNITAVKTALYKHGPVAVSIDASHKSFSFYSNGVYYEPKCANTTGALDHAVLAVGYGVLQGETYWLVKNSWSTYWGNDGYILMAMRDNNCGVATEATYPILA
;
A
#
# COMPACT_ATOMS: atom_id res chain seq x y z
N GLN A 1 -8.61 9.97 -4.63
CA GLN A 1 -9.78 10.36 -3.81
C GLN A 1 -10.93 9.38 -3.95
N VAL A 2 -11.25 8.87 -5.15
CA VAL A 2 -12.37 7.92 -5.38
C VAL A 2 -12.49 6.77 -4.37
N LEU A 3 -11.39 6.08 -4.04
CA LEU A 3 -11.44 4.99 -3.07
C LEU A 3 -11.83 5.46 -1.65
N ILE A 4 -11.35 6.64 -1.24
CA ILE A 4 -11.66 7.27 0.05
C ILE A 4 -13.15 7.60 0.14
N ASP A 5 -13.76 8.10 -0.93
CA ASP A 5 -15.17 8.53 -0.90
C ASP A 5 -16.14 7.38 -1.16
N CYS A 6 -15.76 6.38 -1.96
CA CYS A 6 -16.71 5.44 -2.57
C CYS A 6 -16.62 3.98 -2.09
N SER A 7 -15.52 3.56 -1.45
CA SER A 7 -15.31 2.15 -1.11
C SER A 7 -15.86 1.72 0.26
N TRP A 8 -16.63 2.59 0.93
CA TRP A 8 -17.22 2.34 2.24
C TRP A 8 -18.10 1.09 2.30
N GLY A 9 -18.89 0.84 1.26
CA GLY A 9 -19.73 -0.36 1.15
C GLY A 9 -18.96 -1.68 1.04
N PHE A 10 -17.64 -1.63 0.94
CA PHE A 10 -16.74 -2.80 0.91
C PHE A 10 -15.94 -2.95 2.21
N GLY A 11 -16.12 -2.05 3.18
CA GLY A 11 -15.52 -2.10 4.51
C GLY A 11 -14.30 -1.19 4.71
N ASN A 12 -13.87 -0.44 3.69
CA ASN A 12 -12.89 0.63 3.88
C ASN A 12 -13.50 1.82 4.61
N GLN A 13 -12.72 2.53 5.40
CA GLN A 13 -13.19 3.58 6.31
C GLN A 13 -12.52 4.93 6.01
N ALA A 14 -12.24 5.22 4.74
CA ALA A 14 -11.58 6.46 4.32
C ALA A 14 -10.26 6.73 5.06
N CYS A 15 -10.18 7.82 5.83
CA CYS A 15 -9.00 8.18 6.63
C CYS A 15 -8.83 7.32 7.89
N ASP A 16 -9.77 6.43 8.18
CA ASP A 16 -9.78 5.61 9.39
C ASP A 16 -9.17 4.22 9.12
N GLY A 17 -8.67 4.02 7.90
CA GLY A 17 -8.05 2.78 7.46
C GLY A 17 -8.89 2.05 6.42
N GLY A 18 -8.31 0.99 5.91
CA GLY A 18 -8.89 0.12 4.90
C GLY A 18 -7.84 -0.82 4.36
N GLU A 19 -8.28 -1.77 3.56
CA GLU A 19 -7.45 -2.83 3.00
C GLU A 19 -7.48 -2.76 1.47
N GLU A 20 -6.33 -3.01 0.84
CA GLU A 20 -6.15 -2.87 -0.61
C GLU A 20 -7.04 -3.84 -1.37
N TRP A 21 -7.21 -5.06 -0.85
CA TRP A 21 -8.09 -6.07 -1.46
C TRP A 21 -9.56 -5.65 -1.49
N ARG A 22 -10.04 -4.88 -0.49
CA ARG A 22 -11.40 -4.31 -0.50
C ARG A 22 -11.52 -3.22 -1.56
N ALA A 23 -10.47 -2.41 -1.73
CA ALA A 23 -10.40 -1.45 -2.82
C ALA A 23 -10.42 -2.17 -4.18
N TYR A 24 -9.71 -3.29 -4.33
CA TYR A 24 -9.74 -4.09 -5.55
C TYR A 24 -11.13 -4.65 -5.85
N GLU A 25 -11.84 -5.17 -4.85
CA GLU A 25 -13.24 -5.61 -5.01
C GLU A 25 -14.17 -4.47 -5.45
N TRP A 26 -13.97 -3.27 -4.90
CA TRP A 26 -14.71 -2.08 -5.35
C TRP A 26 -14.42 -1.75 -6.82
N ILE A 27 -13.14 -1.71 -7.22
CA ILE A 27 -12.72 -1.39 -8.60
C ILE A 27 -13.28 -2.43 -9.57
N LYS A 28 -13.18 -3.72 -9.22
CA LYS A 28 -13.70 -4.84 -10.03
C LYS A 28 -15.21 -4.73 -10.24
N LYS A 29 -15.99 -4.47 -9.18
CA LYS A 29 -17.45 -4.34 -9.26
C LYS A 29 -17.89 -3.15 -10.12
N HIS A 30 -17.18 -2.02 -10.01
CA HIS A 30 -17.57 -0.77 -10.68
C HIS A 30 -16.90 -0.58 -12.03
N GLY A 31 -16.26 -1.62 -12.57
CA GLY A 31 -15.73 -1.60 -13.92
C GLY A 31 -14.53 -0.67 -14.11
N GLY A 32 -13.77 -0.39 -13.04
CA GLY A 32 -12.53 0.40 -13.12
C GLY A 32 -12.26 1.30 -11.92
N ILE A 33 -11.28 2.17 -12.08
CA ILE A 33 -10.99 3.30 -11.19
C ILE A 33 -10.86 4.56 -12.03
N ALA A 34 -11.46 5.65 -11.56
CA ALA A 34 -11.35 6.96 -12.19
C ALA A 34 -9.93 7.53 -12.02
N SER A 35 -9.49 8.35 -12.98
CA SER A 35 -8.21 9.06 -12.86
C SER A 35 -8.36 10.28 -11.96
N THR A 36 -7.23 10.90 -11.61
CA THR A 36 -7.24 12.16 -10.83
C THR A 36 -7.88 13.30 -11.62
N GLU A 37 -7.74 13.30 -12.94
CA GLU A 37 -8.30 14.31 -13.84
C GLU A 37 -9.83 14.23 -13.90
N SER A 38 -10.40 13.02 -13.92
CA SER A 38 -11.85 12.83 -13.98
C SER A 38 -12.53 12.92 -12.61
N TYR A 39 -11.95 12.31 -11.57
CA TYR A 39 -12.53 12.34 -10.22
C TYR A 39 -12.19 13.61 -9.44
N GLY A 40 -11.09 14.27 -9.78
CA GLY A 40 -10.55 15.42 -9.05
C GLY A 40 -9.40 15.09 -8.11
N SER A 41 -8.72 16.14 -7.66
CA SER A 41 -7.51 16.07 -6.84
C SER A 41 -7.74 15.37 -5.50
N TYR A 42 -6.69 14.75 -4.98
CA TYR A 42 -6.69 14.26 -3.61
C TYR A 42 -6.86 15.41 -2.63
N LYS A 43 -7.83 15.30 -1.72
CA LYS A 43 -8.18 16.37 -0.79
C LYS A 43 -7.38 16.35 0.50
N GLY A 44 -6.76 15.22 0.84
CA GLY A 44 -5.91 15.07 2.03
C GLY A 44 -6.55 15.63 3.29
N GLN A 45 -7.84 15.34 3.50
CA GLN A 45 -8.58 15.91 4.63
C GLN A 45 -8.00 15.37 5.94
N VAL A 46 -7.75 16.27 6.88
CA VAL A 46 -7.40 15.90 8.26
C VAL A 46 -8.70 15.82 9.04
N ARG A 47 -8.92 14.73 9.79
CA ARG A 47 -10.15 14.51 10.60
C ARG A 47 -10.59 15.72 11.42
N ALA A 48 -9.65 16.54 11.88
CA ALA A 48 -9.92 17.73 12.70
C ALA A 48 -10.67 18.84 11.95
N ALA A 49 -10.65 18.86 10.62
CA ALA A 49 -11.24 19.90 9.80
C ALA A 49 -12.59 19.51 9.17
N ALA A 50 -12.77 18.22 8.82
CA ALA A 50 -14.01 17.68 8.26
C ALA A 50 -13.97 16.14 8.26
N PRO A 51 -15.13 15.47 8.14
CA PRO A 51 -15.16 14.05 7.82
C PRO A 51 -14.38 13.79 6.53
N CYS A 52 -13.52 12.77 6.54
CA CYS A 52 -12.71 12.40 5.38
C CYS A 52 -13.49 11.73 4.25
N ASN A 53 -14.75 11.32 4.49
CA ASN A 53 -15.67 10.95 3.42
C ASN A 53 -16.17 12.20 2.73
N GLY A 54 -15.64 12.47 1.55
CA GLY A 54 -16.39 13.22 0.55
C GLY A 54 -17.64 12.45 0.13
N LEU A 55 -18.55 13.17 -0.54
CA LEU A 55 -19.62 12.51 -1.27
C LEU A 55 -19.01 11.70 -2.42
N CYS A 56 -19.35 10.42 -2.51
CA CYS A 56 -18.98 9.59 -3.64
C CYS A 56 -19.69 10.11 -4.91
N HIS A 57 -18.92 10.42 -5.94
CA HIS A 57 -19.43 11.04 -7.17
C HIS A 57 -18.72 10.55 -8.43
N TYR A 58 -18.33 9.26 -8.47
CA TYR A 58 -17.71 8.70 -9.67
C TYR A 58 -18.71 8.69 -10.84
N ASN A 59 -18.21 8.93 -12.05
CA ASN A 59 -18.95 8.75 -13.28
C ASN A 59 -18.57 7.40 -13.90
N GLN A 60 -19.55 6.52 -14.07
CA GLN A 60 -19.34 5.18 -14.63
C GLN A 60 -18.66 5.20 -16.02
N SER A 61 -18.90 6.25 -16.80
CA SER A 61 -18.34 6.40 -18.15
C SER A 61 -16.87 6.86 -18.15
N GLU A 62 -16.34 7.28 -17.01
CA GLU A 62 -14.97 7.81 -16.84
C GLU A 62 -14.06 6.83 -16.07
N MET A 63 -14.55 5.61 -15.86
CA MET A 63 -13.82 4.55 -15.16
C MET A 63 -12.78 3.94 -16.10
N LEU A 64 -11.51 4.01 -15.68
CA LEU A 64 -10.36 3.47 -16.40
C LEU A 64 -9.84 2.23 -15.65
N GLY A 65 -8.54 2.17 -15.32
CA GLY A 65 -7.84 1.10 -14.57
C GLY A 65 -8.68 -0.12 -14.15
N ARG A 66 -9.04 -0.95 -15.13
CA ARG A 66 -9.92 -2.12 -14.93
C ARG A 66 -9.11 -3.28 -14.39
N ILE A 67 -9.70 -4.02 -13.46
CA ILE A 67 -9.12 -5.25 -12.92
C ILE A 67 -10.12 -6.40 -13.04
N THR A 68 -9.61 -7.61 -13.25
CA THR A 68 -10.40 -8.84 -13.31
C THR A 68 -10.36 -9.62 -12.00
N GLY A 69 -9.34 -9.37 -11.19
CA GLY A 69 -9.16 -9.97 -9.87
C GLY A 69 -7.94 -9.41 -9.17
N TYR A 70 -7.51 -10.10 -8.13
CA TYR A 70 -6.28 -9.83 -7.39
C TYR A 70 -5.76 -11.14 -6.81
N VAL A 71 -4.48 -11.16 -6.44
CA VAL A 71 -3.83 -12.32 -5.84
C VAL A 71 -3.34 -11.94 -4.46
N ASN A 72 -3.68 -12.78 -3.48
CA ASN A 72 -3.03 -12.77 -2.17
C ASN A 72 -1.77 -13.64 -2.26
N VAL A 73 -0.62 -13.03 -2.05
CA VAL A 73 0.64 -13.76 -1.97
C VAL A 73 0.67 -14.54 -0.65
N THR A 74 1.25 -15.75 -0.67
CA THR A 74 1.36 -16.58 0.54
C THR A 74 2.08 -15.82 1.66
N SER A 75 1.38 -15.66 2.79
CA SER A 75 1.88 -14.92 3.95
C SER A 75 3.24 -15.44 4.46
N GLY A 76 4.14 -14.52 4.78
CA GLY A 76 5.51 -14.77 5.24
C GLY A 76 6.46 -15.32 4.17
N ASN A 77 6.00 -15.59 2.94
CA ASN A 77 6.83 -16.21 1.91
C ASN A 77 7.58 -15.16 1.08
N ILE A 78 8.81 -14.85 1.52
CA ILE A 78 9.74 -13.93 0.84
C ILE A 78 9.92 -14.29 -0.65
N THR A 79 10.07 -15.57 -0.97
CA THR A 79 10.26 -16.03 -2.35
C THR A 79 9.02 -15.76 -3.21
N ALA A 80 7.82 -15.93 -2.64
CA ALA A 80 6.58 -15.64 -3.34
C ALA A 80 6.43 -14.13 -3.61
N VAL A 81 6.78 -13.26 -2.66
CA VAL A 81 6.77 -11.80 -2.86
C VAL A 81 7.80 -11.37 -3.90
N LYS A 82 9.02 -11.91 -3.88
CA LYS A 82 10.03 -11.67 -4.94
C LYS A 82 9.52 -12.10 -6.31
N THR A 83 8.86 -13.25 -6.37
CA THR A 83 8.28 -13.77 -7.62
C THR A 83 7.15 -12.87 -8.12
N ALA A 84 6.29 -12.38 -7.22
CA ALA A 84 5.23 -11.44 -7.54
C ALA A 84 5.81 -10.14 -8.12
N LEU A 85 6.81 -9.55 -7.44
CA LEU A 85 7.52 -8.36 -7.91
C LEU A 85 8.14 -8.54 -9.30
N TYR A 86 8.80 -9.68 -9.52
CA TYR A 86 9.48 -9.97 -10.78
C TYR A 86 8.50 -10.20 -11.94
N LYS A 87 7.42 -10.96 -11.71
CA LYS A 87 6.49 -11.38 -12.78
C LYS A 87 5.33 -10.43 -13.03
N HIS A 88 4.90 -9.70 -12.00
CA HIS A 88 3.65 -8.94 -12.01
C HIS A 88 3.85 -7.45 -11.71
N GLY A 89 5.09 -7.03 -11.39
CA GLY A 89 5.40 -5.64 -11.08
C GLY A 89 5.13 -5.30 -9.61
N PRO A 90 4.91 -4.02 -9.27
CA PRO A 90 4.75 -3.57 -7.89
C PRO A 90 3.65 -4.31 -7.12
N VAL A 91 3.91 -4.59 -5.84
CA VAL A 91 3.05 -5.39 -4.95
C VAL A 91 2.66 -4.52 -3.75
N ALA A 92 1.37 -4.40 -3.46
CA ALA A 92 0.90 -3.75 -2.25
C ALA A 92 1.24 -4.62 -1.03
N VAL A 93 1.78 -4.01 0.02
CA VAL A 93 2.20 -4.70 1.24
C VAL A 93 1.78 -3.90 2.46
N SER A 94 1.34 -4.58 3.51
CA SER A 94 1.12 -3.97 4.82
C SER A 94 2.39 -4.07 5.68
N ILE A 95 2.68 -3.04 6.46
CA ILE A 95 3.82 -3.02 7.40
C ILE A 95 3.40 -2.49 8.77
N ASP A 96 4.20 -2.79 9.79
CA ASP A 96 4.22 -2.07 11.07
C ASP A 96 5.06 -0.79 10.93
N ALA A 97 4.39 0.36 10.91
CA ALA A 97 5.00 1.68 10.86
C ALA A 97 4.86 2.46 12.18
N SER A 98 4.45 1.80 13.27
CA SER A 98 4.13 2.41 14.56
C SER A 98 5.35 2.99 15.30
N HIS A 99 6.55 2.60 14.90
CA HIS A 99 7.79 2.97 15.56
C HIS A 99 8.31 4.36 15.13
N LYS A 100 8.79 5.15 16.10
CA LYS A 100 9.43 6.46 15.83
C LYS A 100 10.62 6.37 14.87
N SER A 101 11.36 5.25 14.91
CA SER A 101 12.48 4.99 14.00
C SER A 101 12.02 4.97 12.53
N PHE A 102 10.80 4.50 12.26
CA PHE A 102 10.19 4.56 10.94
C PHE A 102 9.84 6.00 10.56
N SER A 103 9.19 6.76 11.46
CA SER A 103 8.82 8.15 11.21
C SER A 103 9.99 9.04 10.84
N PHE A 104 11.17 8.80 11.44
CA PHE A 104 12.40 9.57 11.20
C PHE A 104 13.39 8.88 10.25
N TYR A 105 12.97 7.82 9.55
CA TYR A 105 13.81 7.19 8.54
C TYR A 105 14.28 8.22 7.49
N SER A 106 15.55 8.10 7.10
CA SER A 106 16.16 8.96 6.08
C SER A 106 16.92 8.16 5.02
N ASN A 107 17.77 7.21 5.43
CA ASN A 107 18.53 6.37 4.50
C ASN A 107 18.95 5.02 5.13
N GLY A 108 19.59 4.18 4.32
CA GLY A 108 20.10 2.87 4.74
C GLY A 108 19.02 1.78 4.72
N VAL A 109 19.41 0.55 5.07
CA VAL A 109 18.49 -0.56 5.26
C VAL A 109 17.85 -0.43 6.65
N TYR A 110 16.56 -0.14 6.67
CA TYR A 110 15.77 0.00 7.88
C TYR A 110 15.54 -1.36 8.54
N TYR A 111 15.87 -1.41 9.83
CA TYR A 111 15.59 -2.54 10.70
C TYR A 111 15.16 -1.99 12.06
N GLU A 112 14.09 -2.54 12.61
CA GLU A 112 13.55 -2.15 13.91
C GLU A 112 13.30 -3.41 14.73
N PRO A 113 14.13 -3.72 15.74
CA PRO A 113 14.03 -4.95 16.50
C PRO A 113 12.65 -5.19 17.15
N LYS A 114 11.87 -4.12 17.36
CA LYS A 114 10.55 -4.19 17.98
C LYS A 114 9.39 -4.28 17.00
N CYS A 115 9.66 -4.21 15.69
CA CYS A 115 8.62 -4.31 14.68
C CYS A 115 7.86 -5.62 14.81
N ALA A 116 6.54 -5.54 14.79
CA ALA A 116 5.68 -6.67 14.63
C ALA A 116 5.67 -7.14 13.16
N ASN A 117 5.31 -8.40 12.95
CA ASN A 117 5.18 -8.97 11.61
C ASN A 117 3.93 -9.86 11.47
N THR A 118 3.00 -9.77 12.42
CA THR A 118 1.72 -10.49 12.40
C THR A 118 0.64 -9.62 11.77
N THR A 119 -0.32 -10.25 11.08
CA THR A 119 -1.43 -9.56 10.39
C THR A 119 -2.14 -8.52 11.27
N GLY A 120 -2.43 -8.84 12.53
CA GLY A 120 -3.16 -7.93 13.42
C GLY A 120 -2.37 -6.73 13.94
N ALA A 121 -1.07 -6.64 13.63
CA ALA A 121 -0.19 -5.57 14.10
C ALA A 121 0.32 -4.67 12.97
N LEU A 122 -0.01 -4.98 11.71
CA LEU A 122 0.33 -4.11 10.58
C LEU A 122 -0.67 -2.95 10.54
N ASP A 123 -0.17 -1.73 10.36
CA ASP A 123 -0.96 -0.51 10.48
C ASP A 123 -0.81 0.45 9.29
N HIS A 124 0.07 0.11 8.32
CA HIS A 124 0.36 0.98 7.20
C HIS A 124 0.52 0.23 5.88
N ALA A 125 -0.29 0.60 4.90
CA ALA A 125 -0.28 0.07 3.53
C ALA A 125 0.72 0.84 2.65
N VAL A 126 1.66 0.12 2.02
CA VAL A 126 2.70 0.69 1.15
C VAL A 126 2.90 -0.16 -0.10
N LEU A 127 3.78 0.27 -1.02
CA LEU A 127 3.99 -0.42 -2.29
C LEU A 127 5.44 -0.89 -2.41
N ALA A 128 5.65 -2.21 -2.35
CA ALA A 128 6.92 -2.80 -2.73
C ALA A 128 7.11 -2.65 -4.25
N VAL A 129 8.23 -2.08 -4.68
CA VAL A 129 8.54 -1.83 -6.10
C VAL A 129 9.81 -2.55 -6.57
N GLY A 130 10.54 -3.18 -5.65
CA GLY A 130 11.75 -3.93 -5.97
C GLY A 130 12.40 -4.53 -4.75
N TYR A 131 13.57 -5.12 -4.95
CA TYR A 131 14.41 -5.66 -3.90
C TYR A 131 15.87 -5.69 -4.35
N GLY A 132 16.78 -5.76 -3.40
CA GLY A 132 18.21 -5.83 -3.70
C GLY A 132 19.05 -6.24 -2.50
N VAL A 133 20.35 -6.01 -2.65
CA VAL A 133 21.34 -6.21 -1.59
C VAL A 133 22.18 -4.94 -1.50
N LEU A 134 22.32 -4.41 -0.29
CA LEU A 134 23.18 -3.27 0.00
C LEU A 134 24.16 -3.67 1.11
N GLN A 135 25.46 -3.64 0.82
CA GLN A 135 26.52 -3.97 1.79
C GLN A 135 26.33 -5.34 2.48
N GLY A 136 25.81 -6.34 1.74
CA GLY A 136 25.55 -7.67 2.26
C GLY A 136 24.17 -7.86 2.90
N GLU A 137 23.38 -6.80 3.08
CA GLU A 137 22.03 -6.89 3.63
C GLU A 137 20.97 -6.89 2.52
N THR A 138 20.08 -7.90 2.55
CA THR A 138 18.94 -7.99 1.64
C THR A 138 17.81 -7.04 2.06
N TYR A 139 17.28 -6.27 1.12
CA TYR A 139 16.21 -5.29 1.39
C TYR A 139 15.08 -5.33 0.35
N TRP A 140 13.89 -4.94 0.78
CA TRP A 140 12.78 -4.52 -0.09
C TRP A 140 12.89 -3.03 -0.40
N LEU A 141 12.76 -2.64 -1.66
CA LEU A 141 12.57 -1.23 -2.03
C LEU A 141 11.08 -0.93 -1.99
N VAL A 142 10.68 -0.07 -1.07
CA VAL A 142 9.27 0.23 -0.79
C VAL A 142 9.00 1.72 -1.00
N LYS A 143 7.97 2.01 -1.79
CA LYS A 143 7.44 3.36 -2.00
C LYS A 143 6.45 3.70 -0.88
N ASN A 144 6.70 4.81 -0.20
CA ASN A 144 5.80 5.33 0.82
C ASN A 144 4.88 6.44 0.24
N SER A 145 3.92 6.90 1.04
CA SER A 145 2.94 7.93 0.68
C SER A 145 3.04 9.20 1.54
N TRP A 146 4.20 9.44 2.16
CA TRP A 146 4.44 10.57 3.09
C TRP A 146 5.33 11.67 2.50
N SER A 147 5.06 12.06 1.24
CA SER A 147 5.87 13.03 0.48
C SER A 147 7.24 12.50 0.05
N THR A 148 7.85 13.15 -0.95
CA THR A 148 9.20 12.86 -1.43
C THR A 148 10.29 13.34 -0.47
N TYR A 149 9.96 14.21 0.49
CA TYR A 149 10.92 14.68 1.51
C TYR A 149 11.17 13.69 2.64
N TRP A 150 10.34 12.65 2.75
CA TRP A 150 10.51 11.60 3.74
C TRP A 150 11.39 10.47 3.19
N GLY A 151 12.30 9.93 4.02
CA GLY A 151 13.17 8.84 3.61
C GLY A 151 14.10 9.20 2.45
N ASN A 152 14.28 8.25 1.54
CA ASN A 152 15.10 8.41 0.35
C ASN A 152 14.19 8.73 -0.85
N ASP A 153 13.91 10.02 -1.05
CA ASP A 153 12.99 10.53 -2.09
C ASP A 153 11.57 9.93 -2.02
N GLY A 154 11.06 9.70 -0.81
CA GLY A 154 9.76 9.06 -0.56
C GLY A 154 9.80 7.52 -0.53
N TYR A 155 10.99 6.92 -0.60
CA TYR A 155 11.20 5.47 -0.53
C TYR A 155 11.97 5.07 0.74
N ILE A 156 11.88 3.79 1.06
CA ILE A 156 12.59 3.14 2.15
C ILE A 156 13.13 1.78 1.71
N LEU A 157 14.33 1.44 2.19
CA LEU A 157 14.87 0.09 2.06
C LEU A 157 14.52 -0.68 3.34
N MET A 158 13.60 -1.63 3.28
CA MET A 158 13.17 -2.41 4.45
C MET A 158 13.95 -3.72 4.53
N ALA A 159 14.53 -4.06 5.68
CA ALA A 159 15.24 -5.32 5.86
C ALA A 159 14.34 -6.54 5.59
N MET A 160 14.83 -7.52 4.83
CA MET A 160 14.09 -8.77 4.61
C MET A 160 14.21 -9.77 5.75
N ARG A 161 15.33 -9.72 6.49
CA ARG A 161 15.60 -10.66 7.57
C ARG A 161 14.49 -10.58 8.63
N ASP A 162 14.16 -11.73 9.21
CA ASP A 162 13.15 -11.87 10.26
C ASP A 162 11.74 -11.40 9.87
N ASN A 163 11.48 -11.20 8.57
CA ASN A 163 10.28 -10.53 8.05
C ASN A 163 10.02 -9.21 8.79
N ASN A 164 11.08 -8.41 8.98
CA ASN A 164 11.04 -7.18 9.76
C ASN A 164 9.91 -6.25 9.30
N CYS A 165 9.06 -5.84 10.25
CA CYS A 165 7.85 -5.03 10.06
C CYS A 165 6.80 -5.65 9.11
N GLY A 166 6.88 -6.94 8.78
CA GLY A 166 5.80 -7.67 8.12
C GLY A 166 5.65 -7.48 6.61
N VAL A 167 6.66 -6.99 5.89
CA VAL A 167 6.57 -6.75 4.43
C VAL A 167 6.08 -7.97 3.64
N ALA A 168 6.41 -9.19 4.07
CA ALA A 168 5.95 -10.42 3.40
C ALA A 168 4.66 -11.01 4.01
N THR A 169 4.08 -10.39 5.04
CA THR A 169 2.94 -10.93 5.78
C THR A 169 1.62 -10.77 5.01
N GLU A 170 1.34 -9.57 4.49
CA GLU A 170 0.12 -9.28 3.74
C GLU A 170 0.48 -8.58 2.43
N ALA A 171 0.85 -9.39 1.43
CA ALA A 171 1.23 -8.89 0.13
C ALA A 171 0.15 -9.24 -0.92
N THR A 172 -0.30 -8.24 -1.68
CA THR A 172 -1.34 -8.41 -2.69
C THR A 172 -1.02 -7.64 -3.98
N TYR A 173 -1.54 -8.11 -5.11
CA TYR A 173 -1.45 -7.37 -6.37
C TYR A 173 -2.70 -7.60 -7.24
N PRO A 174 -3.16 -6.57 -7.99
CA PRO A 174 -4.29 -6.68 -8.88
C PRO A 174 -3.92 -7.40 -10.19
N ILE A 175 -4.90 -8.05 -10.80
CA ILE A 175 -4.82 -8.59 -12.17
C ILE A 175 -5.56 -7.62 -13.09
N LEU A 176 -4.83 -6.97 -13.99
CA LEU A 176 -5.41 -6.05 -14.97
C LEU A 176 -6.34 -6.79 -15.96
N ALA A 177 -7.32 -6.07 -16.48
CA ALA A 177 -8.24 -6.57 -17.51
C ALA A 177 -7.65 -6.50 -18.93
#